data_AF-A0A1J3I4I0-F1
#
_entry.id   AF-A0A1J3I4I0-F1
#
_cell.length_a   1.000
_cell.length_b   1.000
_cell.length_c   1.000
_cell.angle_alpha   90.00
_cell.angle_beta   90.00
_cell.angle_gamma   90.00
#
_symmetry.space_group_name_H-M   'P 1'
#
loop_
_entity.id
_entity.type
_entity.pdbx_description
1 polymer ?
#
loop_
_entity_poly.entity_id
_entity_poly.type
_entity_poly.pdbx_seq_one_letter_code
_entity_poly.pdbx_strand_id
1 'polypeptide(L)'
;MGEMIVSLNEDIRLDTTRARFTNLLKRHRELSDRLSRDSDKTIFDRLIKEFEAARTSQSQEVCLDGEEWNDGLLATLRERVHMEADRKADSGKAGLALVSHPEERVTYRVGNKVIYCLEGARIGIQYESSFAGETYEIYHCVLESKSFLEKMTVLEHTIPFFLPLRDLENDLLSSNAKKFIDNVGDLLQAYVDRREQVRLIKELYGNQIRELYHSLPYHMVEFAIDDCDCKVMVSLRYGDLLGELPTKVRVLVWPMHQLKRQCTSPRLGKLGSQAIPARLSFAEDALRVHSLPEAYAEIVVNMPQEIEQLFLQRSPS
;
A
#
# COMPACT_ATOMS: atom_id res chain seq x y z
N MET A 1 -45.22 -8.95 9.47
CA MET A 1 -44.13 -8.87 10.49
C MET A 1 -42.79 -9.48 10.03
N GLY A 2 -42.72 -10.27 8.95
CA GLY A 2 -41.45 -10.84 8.45
C GLY A 2 -40.59 -9.93 7.56
N GLU A 3 -41.15 -8.91 6.92
CA GLU A 3 -40.43 -8.03 5.97
C GLU A 3 -39.50 -7.02 6.66
N MET A 4 -39.84 -6.54 7.86
CA MET A 4 -38.95 -5.73 8.70
C MET A 4 -37.69 -6.50 9.10
N ILE A 5 -37.75 -7.82 9.18
CA ILE A 5 -36.64 -8.66 9.68
C ILE A 5 -35.59 -8.88 8.58
N VAL A 6 -35.98 -8.88 7.29
CA VAL A 6 -35.08 -9.19 6.16
C VAL A 6 -34.27 -7.98 5.70
N SER A 7 -34.91 -6.80 5.56
CA SER A 7 -34.19 -5.53 5.28
C SER A 7 -33.30 -5.14 6.44
N LEU A 8 -33.79 -5.29 7.68
CA LEU A 8 -32.96 -5.15 8.85
C LEU A 8 -31.83 -6.18 8.82
N ASN A 9 -32.00 -7.41 8.33
CA ASN A 9 -30.92 -8.41 8.30
C ASN A 9 -29.79 -8.09 7.31
N GLU A 10 -30.07 -7.50 6.14
CA GLU A 10 -29.01 -7.14 5.17
C GLU A 10 -28.30 -5.84 5.56
N ASP A 11 -29.03 -4.84 6.04
CA ASP A 11 -28.43 -3.66 6.67
C ASP A 11 -27.70 -4.06 7.95
N ILE A 12 -28.24 -4.96 8.78
CA ILE A 12 -27.52 -5.57 9.92
C ILE A 12 -26.30 -6.32 9.38
N ARG A 13 -26.32 -7.01 8.25
CA ARG A 13 -25.13 -7.72 7.73
C ARG A 13 -24.06 -6.75 7.25
N LEU A 14 -24.43 -5.68 6.55
CA LEU A 14 -23.52 -4.61 6.13
C LEU A 14 -23.03 -3.81 7.34
N ASP A 15 -23.90 -3.43 8.26
CA ASP A 15 -23.57 -2.71 9.49
C ASP A 15 -22.81 -3.57 10.50
N THR A 16 -23.07 -4.88 10.55
CA THR A 16 -22.27 -5.83 11.34
C THR A 16 -20.90 -6.01 10.70
N THR A 17 -20.82 -6.04 9.37
CA THR A 17 -19.54 -6.10 8.65
C THR A 17 -18.76 -4.80 8.84
N ARG A 18 -19.41 -3.64 8.71
CA ARG A 18 -18.88 -2.30 9.00
C ARG A 18 -18.44 -2.20 10.46
N ALA A 19 -19.27 -2.57 11.43
CA ALA A 19 -18.93 -2.53 12.84
C ALA A 19 -17.79 -3.50 13.20
N ARG A 20 -17.76 -4.70 12.59
CA ARG A 20 -16.60 -5.62 12.72
C ARG A 20 -15.33 -4.97 12.16
N PHE A 21 -15.41 -4.32 11.01
CA PHE A 21 -14.28 -3.61 10.42
C PHE A 21 -13.88 -2.37 11.22
N THR A 22 -14.81 -1.57 11.72
CA THR A 22 -14.52 -0.43 12.60
C THR A 22 -13.86 -0.89 13.90
N ASN A 23 -14.34 -1.99 14.49
CA ASN A 23 -13.71 -2.58 15.67
C ASN A 23 -12.32 -3.16 15.35
N LEU A 24 -12.15 -3.78 14.18
CA LEU A 24 -10.87 -4.28 13.71
C LEU A 24 -9.90 -3.12 13.48
N LEU A 25 -10.33 -2.03 12.83
CA LEU A 25 -9.55 -0.80 12.66
C LEU A 25 -9.21 -0.15 13.98
N LYS A 26 -10.14 -0.11 14.93
CA LYS A 26 -9.87 0.44 16.27
C LYS A 26 -8.79 -0.38 16.97
N ARG A 27 -8.91 -1.71 16.96
CA ARG A 27 -7.88 -2.63 17.48
C ARG A 27 -6.55 -2.50 16.73
N HIS A 28 -6.60 -2.29 15.42
CA HIS A 28 -5.41 -2.10 14.60
C HIS A 28 -4.75 -0.74 14.83
N ARG A 29 -5.53 0.32 15.05
CA ARG A 29 -5.02 1.63 15.46
C ARG A 29 -4.40 1.52 16.85
N GLU A 30 -5.08 0.89 17.80
CA GLU A 30 -4.53 0.60 19.12
C GLU A 30 -3.26 -0.26 19.03
N LEU A 31 -3.20 -1.23 18.12
CA LEU A 31 -2.00 -2.03 17.86
C LEU A 31 -0.89 -1.17 17.24
N SER A 32 -1.21 -0.34 16.25
CA SER A 32 -0.28 0.59 15.61
C SER A 32 0.29 1.58 16.62
N ASP A 33 -0.53 2.14 17.49
CA ASP A 33 -0.13 3.08 18.55
C ASP A 33 0.73 2.37 19.62
N ARG A 34 0.43 1.10 19.91
CA ARG A 34 1.22 0.26 20.83
C ARG A 34 2.56 -0.17 20.24
N LEU A 35 2.62 -0.45 18.95
CA LEU A 35 3.86 -0.78 18.24
C LEU A 35 4.69 0.48 18.01
N SER A 36 4.04 1.62 17.75
CA SER A 36 4.65 2.96 17.70
C SER A 36 5.18 3.48 19.05
N ARG A 37 5.17 2.66 20.11
CA ARG A 37 5.83 2.99 21.39
C ARG A 37 7.34 3.21 21.19
N ASP A 38 7.94 3.92 22.14
CA ASP A 38 9.25 4.56 22.05
C ASP A 38 10.39 3.73 21.42
N SER A 39 10.38 2.39 21.52
CA SER A 39 11.38 1.53 20.89
C SER A 39 11.44 1.70 19.37
N ASP A 40 10.30 1.71 18.68
CA ASP A 40 10.27 1.80 17.22
C ASP A 40 10.62 3.21 16.75
N LYS A 41 10.25 4.24 17.53
CA LYS A 41 10.68 5.62 17.29
C LYS A 41 12.19 5.77 17.43
N THR A 42 12.79 5.17 18.45
CA THR A 42 14.25 5.22 18.62
C THR A 42 14.99 4.48 17.51
N ILE A 43 14.47 3.35 17.03
CA ILE A 43 15.02 2.63 15.87
C ILE A 43 14.89 3.49 14.61
N PHE A 44 13.71 4.06 14.37
CA PHE A 44 13.44 4.93 13.24
C PHE A 44 14.38 6.12 13.19
N ASP A 45 14.47 6.88 14.29
CA ASP A 45 15.34 8.06 14.40
C ASP A 45 16.83 7.69 14.28
N ARG A 46 17.24 6.54 14.84
CA ARG A 46 18.61 6.05 14.72
C ARG A 46 18.94 5.66 13.29
N LEU A 47 18.06 4.90 12.61
CA LEU A 47 18.28 4.49 11.22
C LEU A 47 18.33 5.71 10.30
N ILE A 48 17.43 6.68 10.46
CA ILE A 48 17.48 7.92 9.68
C ILE A 48 18.84 8.59 9.85
N LYS A 49 19.29 8.80 11.09
CA LYS A 49 20.59 9.42 11.35
C LYS A 49 21.76 8.63 10.78
N GLU A 50 21.70 7.30 10.84
CA GLU A 50 22.73 6.42 10.29
C GLU A 50 22.81 6.53 8.76
N PHE A 51 21.67 6.49 8.07
CA PHE A 51 21.60 6.66 6.61
C PHE A 51 21.98 8.07 6.16
N GLU A 52 21.56 9.11 6.91
CA GLU A 52 22.00 10.48 6.67
C GLU A 52 23.52 10.62 6.84
N ALA A 53 24.10 10.06 7.91
CA ALA A 53 25.54 10.04 8.12
C ALA A 53 26.24 9.30 6.97
N ALA A 54 25.73 8.13 6.57
CA ALA A 54 26.26 7.37 5.44
C ALA A 54 26.25 8.19 4.15
N ARG A 55 25.14 8.87 3.84
CA ARG A 55 24.99 9.78 2.70
C ARG A 55 25.94 10.98 2.77
N THR A 56 26.15 11.59 3.95
CA THR A 56 27.11 12.70 4.09
C THR A 56 28.57 12.27 3.95
N SER A 57 28.86 11.01 4.30
CA SER A 57 30.20 10.42 4.20
C SER A 57 30.49 9.79 2.83
N GLN A 58 29.49 9.75 1.95
CA GLN A 58 29.57 9.17 0.62
C GLN A 58 30.58 9.94 -0.23
N SER A 59 31.48 9.20 -0.88
CA SER A 59 32.46 9.77 -1.82
C SER A 59 32.05 9.60 -3.27
N GLN A 60 31.26 8.56 -3.58
CA GLN A 60 30.84 8.23 -4.93
C GLN A 60 29.44 7.59 -4.92
N GLU A 61 28.60 7.98 -5.89
CA GLU A 61 27.38 7.25 -6.24
C GLU A 61 27.56 6.55 -7.58
N VAL A 62 27.25 5.26 -7.63
CA VAL A 62 27.22 4.49 -8.88
C VAL A 62 25.76 4.18 -9.21
N CYS A 63 25.26 4.75 -10.31
CA CYS A 63 23.96 4.38 -10.86
C CYS A 63 24.11 3.08 -11.64
N LEU A 64 23.36 2.07 -11.24
CA LEU A 64 23.38 0.74 -11.85
C LEU A 64 22.19 0.56 -12.77
N ASP A 65 22.43 -0.09 -13.89
CA ASP A 65 21.36 -0.58 -14.77
C ASP A 65 20.83 -1.96 -14.33
N GLY A 66 19.86 -2.48 -15.10
CA GLY A 66 19.17 -3.74 -14.78
C GLY A 66 20.07 -4.98 -14.78
N GLU A 67 21.15 -4.99 -15.56
CA GLU A 67 22.05 -6.15 -15.67
C GLU A 67 23.17 -6.09 -14.60
N GLU A 68 23.65 -4.88 -14.29
CA GLU A 68 24.62 -4.64 -13.22
C GLU A 68 24.05 -4.92 -11.82
N TRP A 69 22.73 -4.78 -11.65
CA TRP A 69 22.02 -5.12 -10.42
C TRP A 69 21.70 -6.62 -10.32
N ASN A 70 22.60 -7.38 -9.68
CA ASN A 70 22.48 -8.82 -9.51
C ASN A 70 23.02 -9.33 -8.16
N ASP A 71 22.76 -10.60 -7.83
CA ASP A 71 23.23 -11.21 -6.58
C ASP A 71 24.77 -11.29 -6.47
N GLY A 72 25.49 -11.25 -7.59
CA GLY A 72 26.96 -11.20 -7.60
C GLY A 72 27.50 -9.89 -7.04
N LEU A 73 26.85 -8.76 -7.40
CA LEU A 73 27.14 -7.48 -6.77
C LEU A 73 26.84 -7.52 -5.26
N LEU A 74 25.69 -8.06 -4.86
CA LEU A 74 25.34 -8.18 -3.45
C LEU A 74 26.34 -9.04 -2.67
N ALA A 75 26.85 -10.12 -3.26
CA ALA A 75 27.93 -10.92 -2.68
C ALA A 75 29.22 -10.11 -2.48
N THR A 76 29.58 -9.27 -3.46
CA THR A 76 30.74 -8.38 -3.39
C THR A 76 30.58 -7.32 -2.29
N LEU A 77 29.40 -6.71 -2.18
CA LEU A 77 29.09 -5.76 -1.12
C LEU A 77 29.15 -6.41 0.25
N ARG A 78 28.62 -7.63 0.35
CA ARG A 78 28.65 -8.43 1.57
C ARG A 78 30.09 -8.76 1.99
N GLU A 79 30.93 -9.21 1.06
CA GLU A 79 32.35 -9.47 1.34
C GLU A 79 33.06 -8.20 1.83
N ARG A 80 32.81 -7.05 1.17
CA ARG A 80 33.38 -5.76 1.54
C ARG A 80 33.02 -5.36 2.97
N VAL A 81 31.75 -5.41 3.37
CA VAL A 81 31.33 -5.00 4.72
C VAL A 81 31.88 -5.92 5.82
N HIS A 82 32.10 -7.20 5.50
CA HIS A 82 32.75 -8.16 6.40
C HIS A 82 34.24 -7.88 6.55
N MET A 83 34.98 -7.74 5.45
CA MET A 83 36.40 -7.39 5.49
C MET A 83 36.65 -6.08 6.25
N GLU A 84 35.76 -5.11 6.06
CA GLU A 84 35.81 -3.83 6.74
C GLU A 84 35.58 -3.95 8.26
N ALA A 85 34.62 -4.77 8.66
CA ALA A 85 34.35 -5.05 10.07
C ALA A 85 35.54 -5.76 10.76
N ASP A 86 36.12 -6.76 10.10
CA ASP A 86 37.28 -7.49 10.62
C ASP A 86 38.50 -6.58 10.77
N ARG A 87 38.79 -5.75 9.76
CA ARG A 87 39.89 -4.76 9.79
C ARG A 87 39.72 -3.76 10.93
N LYS A 88 38.49 -3.30 11.19
CA LYS A 88 38.17 -2.42 12.34
C LYS A 88 38.32 -3.14 13.68
N ALA A 89 37.95 -4.42 13.76
CA ALA A 89 38.12 -5.22 14.97
C ALA A 89 39.60 -5.49 15.31
N ASP A 90 40.45 -5.63 14.30
CA ASP A 90 41.89 -5.87 14.45
C ASP A 90 42.67 -4.58 14.75
N SER A 91 42.33 -3.48 14.10
CA SER A 91 42.92 -2.15 14.37
C SER A 91 42.55 -1.62 15.76
N GLY A 92 41.39 -1.98 16.30
CA GLY A 92 41.03 -1.68 17.69
C GLY A 92 41.92 -2.37 18.74
N LYS A 93 42.66 -3.43 18.37
CA LYS A 93 43.58 -4.17 19.24
C LYS A 93 45.04 -3.76 19.10
N ALA A 94 45.43 -3.18 17.95
CA ALA A 94 46.78 -2.73 17.69
C ALA A 94 46.83 -1.19 17.72
N GLY A 95 47.36 -0.61 18.81
CA GLY A 95 47.47 0.84 19.03
C GLY A 95 48.46 1.59 18.10
N LEU A 96 48.45 1.31 16.81
CA LEU A 96 49.23 2.01 15.80
C LEU A 96 48.29 2.54 14.71
N ALA A 97 48.11 3.86 14.72
CA ALA A 97 47.46 4.62 13.66
C ALA A 97 48.29 4.52 12.38
N LEU A 98 48.09 3.46 11.59
CA LEU A 98 48.48 3.46 10.19
C LEU A 98 47.51 4.41 9.47
N VAL A 99 48.08 5.34 8.71
CA VAL A 99 47.35 6.36 7.94
C VAL A 99 46.27 5.68 7.10
N SER A 100 45.04 5.69 7.59
CA SER A 100 43.87 5.23 6.86
C SER A 100 43.61 6.26 5.76
N HIS A 101 43.89 5.88 4.51
CA HIS A 101 43.37 6.59 3.36
C HIS A 101 41.86 6.78 3.56
N PRO A 102 41.28 7.95 3.20
CA PRO A 102 39.83 8.12 3.27
C PRO A 102 39.20 6.99 2.46
N GLU A 103 38.55 6.06 3.17
CA GLU A 103 37.88 4.94 2.54
C GLU A 103 36.81 5.49 1.61
N GLU A 104 36.94 5.16 0.34
CA GLU A 104 35.97 5.53 -0.67
C GLU A 104 34.64 4.85 -0.33
N ARG A 105 33.69 5.62 0.20
CA ARG A 105 32.34 5.17 0.52
C ARG A 105 31.49 5.28 -0.73
N VAL A 106 31.55 4.22 -1.52
CA VAL A 106 30.71 4.03 -2.71
C VAL A 106 29.31 3.58 -2.30
N THR A 107 28.29 4.27 -2.79
CA THR A 107 26.89 3.83 -2.73
C THR A 107 26.42 3.45 -4.13
N TYR A 108 25.38 2.61 -4.18
CA TYR A 108 24.84 2.10 -5.44
C TYR A 108 23.37 2.45 -5.55
N ARG A 109 22.99 3.17 -6.61
CA ARG A 109 21.60 3.54 -6.89
C ARG A 109 21.05 2.63 -7.99
N VAL A 110 19.89 2.02 -7.75
CA VAL A 110 19.20 1.15 -8.70
C VAL A 110 17.72 1.57 -8.77
N GLY A 111 17.36 2.42 -9.73
CA GLY A 111 16.03 3.01 -9.77
C GLY A 111 15.77 3.85 -8.51
N ASN A 112 14.74 3.49 -7.75
CA ASN A 112 14.31 4.22 -6.55
C ASN A 112 14.91 3.68 -5.23
N LYS A 113 15.96 2.87 -5.30
CA LYS A 113 16.65 2.34 -4.12
C LYS A 113 18.13 2.68 -4.13
N VAL A 114 18.68 2.94 -2.94
CA VAL A 114 20.10 3.23 -2.70
C VAL A 114 20.67 2.23 -1.71
N ILE A 115 21.78 1.61 -2.07
CA ILE A 115 22.46 0.58 -1.29
C ILE A 115 23.72 1.17 -0.65
N TYR A 116 23.83 0.99 0.67
CA TYR A 116 24.90 1.49 1.52
C TYR A 116 25.69 0.32 2.13
N CYS A 117 27.01 0.43 2.12
CA CYS A 117 27.88 -0.37 2.99
C CYS A 117 27.91 0.30 4.38
N LEU A 118 27.22 -0.27 5.36
CA LEU A 118 27.14 0.26 6.72
C LEU A 118 28.20 -0.38 7.63
N GLU A 119 28.45 0.22 8.78
CA GLU A 119 29.43 -0.30 9.73
C GLU A 119 28.97 -1.61 10.39
N GLY A 120 29.90 -2.50 10.73
CA GLY A 120 29.61 -3.73 11.46
C GLY A 120 29.02 -4.85 10.59
N ALA A 121 29.55 -5.05 9.37
CA ALA A 121 29.10 -6.09 8.44
C ALA A 121 27.62 -5.99 8.02
N ARG A 122 27.12 -4.75 7.89
CA ARG A 122 25.71 -4.46 7.56
C ARG A 122 25.58 -3.85 6.17
N ILE A 123 24.51 -4.21 5.46
CA ILE A 123 24.10 -3.59 4.20
C ILE A 123 22.82 -2.80 4.46
N GLY A 124 22.85 -1.49 4.19
CA GLY A 124 21.68 -0.63 4.28
C GLY A 124 21.02 -0.48 2.91
N ILE A 125 19.69 -0.52 2.87
CA ILE A 125 18.88 -0.21 1.70
C ILE A 125 17.94 0.94 2.07
N GLN A 126 18.02 2.03 1.30
CA GLN A 126 17.07 3.12 1.32
C GLN A 126 16.12 2.95 0.13
N TYR A 127 14.81 2.95 0.38
CA TYR A 127 13.77 2.93 -0.63
C TYR A 127 13.13 4.32 -0.68
N GLU A 128 13.10 4.92 -1.86
CA GLU A 128 12.46 6.21 -2.13
C GLU A 128 11.17 5.93 -2.89
N SER A 129 10.02 6.08 -2.24
CA SER A 129 8.75 6.02 -2.97
C SER A 129 8.54 7.33 -3.72
N SER A 130 7.81 7.28 -4.82
CA SER A 130 7.40 8.48 -5.57
C SER A 130 5.90 8.50 -5.77
N PHE A 131 5.33 9.69 -5.92
CA PHE A 131 3.95 9.85 -6.33
C PHE A 131 3.83 11.08 -7.22
N ALA A 132 3.14 10.96 -8.36
CA ALA A 132 3.04 12.01 -9.36
C ALA A 132 4.40 12.58 -9.85
N GLY A 133 5.45 11.75 -9.85
CA GLY A 133 6.79 12.14 -10.31
C GLY A 133 7.68 12.78 -9.24
N GLU A 134 7.19 12.98 -8.01
CA GLU A 134 7.96 13.55 -6.90
C GLU A 134 8.28 12.48 -5.85
N THR A 135 9.49 12.54 -5.26
CA THR A 135 9.84 11.69 -4.11
C THR A 135 8.94 12.03 -2.93
N TYR A 136 8.35 11.00 -2.33
CA TYR A 136 7.31 11.17 -1.32
C TYR A 136 7.75 10.69 0.07
N GLU A 137 8.08 9.41 0.21
CA GLU A 137 8.47 8.81 1.49
C GLU A 137 9.75 7.99 1.34
N ILE A 138 10.51 7.92 2.43
CA ILE A 138 11.76 7.17 2.49
C ILE A 138 11.64 6.08 3.54
N TYR A 139 11.97 4.86 3.14
CA TYR A 139 12.00 3.69 4.00
C TYR A 139 13.41 3.09 4.04
N HIS A 140 13.77 2.49 5.16
CA HIS A 140 15.07 1.89 5.37
C HIS A 140 14.92 0.41 5.73
N CYS A 141 15.84 -0.41 5.24
CA CYS A 141 16.00 -1.80 5.59
C CYS A 141 17.49 -2.08 5.78
N VAL A 142 17.86 -2.74 6.89
CA VAL A 142 19.23 -3.12 7.20
C VAL A 142 19.31 -4.63 7.20
N LEU A 143 20.21 -5.14 6.37
CA LEU A 143 20.52 -6.55 6.27
C LEU A 143 21.84 -6.84 6.97
N GLU A 144 21.87 -7.96 7.68
CA GLU A 144 23.07 -8.45 8.36
C GLU A 144 23.33 -9.91 7.99
N SER A 145 24.59 -10.32 8.06
CA SER A 145 24.95 -11.72 8.17
C SER A 145 26.08 -11.84 9.17
N LYS A 146 26.03 -12.82 10.08
CA LYS A 146 27.07 -12.95 11.13
C LYS A 146 28.42 -13.41 10.59
N SER A 147 28.41 -14.05 9.43
CA SER A 147 29.58 -14.50 8.68
C SER A 147 29.20 -14.52 7.19
N PHE A 148 30.20 -14.45 6.31
CA PHE A 148 30.01 -14.62 4.87
C PHE A 148 29.32 -15.94 4.49
N LEU A 149 29.48 -16.99 5.30
CA LEU A 149 28.88 -18.32 5.05
C LEU A 149 27.47 -18.48 5.61
N GLU A 150 27.03 -17.59 6.50
CA GLU A 150 25.69 -17.68 7.09
C GLU A 150 24.63 -17.11 6.15
N LYS A 151 23.34 -17.33 6.46
CA LYS A 151 22.27 -16.66 5.70
C LYS A 151 22.23 -15.19 6.07
N MET A 152 21.84 -14.35 5.10
CA MET A 152 21.51 -12.96 5.36
C MET A 152 20.12 -12.86 6.02
N THR A 153 19.94 -11.91 6.93
CA THR A 153 18.68 -11.66 7.64
C THR A 153 18.38 -10.17 7.72
N VAL A 154 17.10 -9.82 7.86
CA VAL A 154 16.67 -8.45 8.15
C VAL A 154 16.93 -8.15 9.63
N LEU A 155 17.85 -7.24 9.88
CA LEU A 155 18.22 -6.78 11.22
C LEU A 155 17.21 -5.76 11.74
N GLU A 156 17.03 -4.65 11.00
CA GLU A 156 16.20 -3.51 11.37
C GLU A 156 15.58 -2.84 10.15
N HIS A 157 14.41 -2.21 10.28
CA HIS A 157 13.75 -1.51 9.18
C HIS A 157 12.76 -0.46 9.67
N THR A 158 12.36 0.44 8.76
CA THR A 158 11.24 1.38 8.96
C THR A 158 9.98 0.99 8.17
N ILE A 159 9.99 -0.19 7.54
CA ILE A 159 8.87 -0.73 6.74
C ILE A 159 7.63 -0.95 7.62
N PRO A 160 6.43 -0.50 7.20
CA PRO A 160 5.20 -0.67 7.97
C PRO A 160 4.90 -2.12 8.34
N PHE A 161 4.59 -2.37 9.61
CA PHE A 161 4.42 -3.74 10.18
C PHE A 161 3.34 -4.60 9.51
N PHE A 162 2.39 -3.97 8.83
CA PHE A 162 1.29 -4.65 8.13
C PHE A 162 1.67 -5.10 6.71
N LEU A 163 2.87 -4.77 6.24
CA LEU A 163 3.43 -5.27 4.99
C LEU A 163 4.16 -6.61 5.24
N PRO A 164 4.07 -7.59 4.32
CA PRO A 164 4.58 -8.95 4.50
C PRO A 164 6.12 -9.07 4.40
N LEU A 165 6.89 -8.25 5.12
CA LEU A 165 8.35 -8.25 5.06
C LEU A 165 8.96 -9.59 5.52
N ARG A 166 8.41 -10.19 6.59
CA ARG A 166 8.89 -11.47 7.11
C ARG A 166 8.65 -12.63 6.15
N ASP A 167 7.53 -12.60 5.43
CA ASP A 167 7.23 -13.61 4.42
C ASP A 167 8.22 -13.47 3.26
N LEU A 168 8.44 -12.24 2.77
CA LEU A 168 9.46 -11.95 1.74
C LEU A 168 10.87 -12.37 2.18
N GLU A 169 11.25 -12.09 3.43
CA GLU A 169 12.55 -12.49 3.99
C GLU A 169 12.73 -14.00 3.94
N ASN A 170 11.72 -14.75 4.40
CA ASN A 170 11.77 -16.22 4.43
C ASN A 170 11.81 -16.83 3.03
N ASP A 171 11.05 -16.26 2.09
CA ASP A 171 10.88 -16.83 0.76
C ASP A 171 12.04 -16.49 -0.19
N LEU A 172 12.60 -15.29 -0.07
CA LEU A 172 13.48 -14.71 -1.09
C LEU A 172 14.90 -14.43 -0.60
N LEU A 173 15.09 -13.95 0.63
CA LEU A 173 16.40 -13.36 1.01
C LEU A 173 17.55 -14.39 0.96
N SER A 174 17.27 -15.65 1.31
CA SER A 174 18.27 -16.72 1.27
C SER A 174 18.56 -17.28 -0.12
N SER A 175 17.60 -17.15 -1.06
CA SER A 175 17.67 -17.77 -2.38
C SER A 175 18.02 -16.77 -3.48
N ASN A 176 17.55 -15.54 -3.35
CA ASN A 176 17.72 -14.45 -4.30
C ASN A 176 17.54 -13.10 -3.58
N ALA A 177 18.64 -12.56 -3.05
CA ALA A 177 18.64 -11.34 -2.26
C ALA A 177 18.25 -10.12 -3.10
N LYS A 178 18.66 -10.09 -4.37
CA LYS A 178 18.26 -9.08 -5.35
C LYS A 178 16.73 -9.02 -5.49
N LYS A 179 16.09 -10.17 -5.68
CA LYS A 179 14.63 -10.29 -5.79
C LYS A 179 13.92 -9.93 -4.48
N PHE A 180 14.49 -10.27 -3.33
CA PHE A 180 13.98 -9.78 -2.04
C PHE A 180 13.96 -8.25 -1.99
N ILE A 181 15.10 -7.61 -2.29
CA ILE A 181 15.25 -6.15 -2.25
C ILE A 181 14.28 -5.47 -3.22
N ASP A 182 14.16 -5.99 -4.45
CA ASP A 182 13.23 -5.45 -5.46
C ASP A 182 11.77 -5.57 -4.99
N ASN A 183 11.34 -6.75 -4.51
CA ASN A 183 9.95 -6.94 -4.06
C ASN A 183 9.57 -6.05 -2.87
N VAL A 184 10.50 -5.77 -1.96
CA VAL A 184 10.25 -4.82 -0.87
C VAL A 184 10.02 -3.42 -1.42
N GLY A 185 10.80 -3.00 -2.42
CA GLY A 185 10.63 -1.71 -3.09
C GLY A 185 9.28 -1.59 -3.81
N ASP A 186 8.93 -2.61 -4.59
CA ASP A 186 7.66 -2.66 -5.33
C ASP A 186 6.45 -2.65 -4.38
N LEU A 187 6.54 -3.40 -3.27
CA LEU A 187 5.52 -3.45 -2.23
C LEU A 187 5.30 -2.10 -1.55
N LEU A 188 6.37 -1.37 -1.24
CA LEU A 188 6.33 -0.03 -0.66
C LEU A 188 5.73 0.98 -1.65
N GLN A 189 6.18 0.94 -2.90
CA GLN A 189 5.68 1.83 -3.96
C GLN A 189 4.17 1.63 -4.17
N ALA A 190 3.72 0.39 -4.39
CA ALA A 190 2.31 0.10 -4.57
C ALA A 190 1.44 0.44 -3.34
N TYR A 191 2.00 0.32 -2.12
CA TYR A 191 1.34 0.78 -0.90
C TYR A 191 1.12 2.30 -0.91
N VAL A 192 2.15 3.08 -1.26
CA VAL A 192 2.08 4.53 -1.35
C VAL A 192 1.10 4.94 -2.44
N ASP A 193 1.17 4.34 -3.64
CA ASP A 193 0.26 4.66 -4.74
C ASP A 193 -1.21 4.45 -4.36
N ARG A 194 -1.55 3.29 -3.78
CA ARG A 194 -2.93 3.03 -3.32
C ARG A 194 -3.39 4.01 -2.25
N ARG A 195 -2.51 4.36 -1.31
CA ARG A 195 -2.82 5.33 -0.24
C ARG A 195 -3.08 6.71 -0.81
N GLU A 196 -2.20 7.18 -1.67
CA GLU A 196 -2.27 8.52 -2.24
C GLU A 196 -3.43 8.66 -3.24
N GLN A 197 -3.74 7.61 -4.02
CA GLN A 197 -4.96 7.56 -4.83
C GLN A 197 -6.23 7.75 -3.98
N VAL A 198 -6.33 7.09 -2.81
CA VAL A 198 -7.45 7.27 -1.87
C VAL A 198 -7.45 8.68 -1.25
N ARG A 199 -6.27 9.23 -0.93
CA ARG A 199 -6.14 10.61 -0.43
C ARG A 199 -6.65 11.62 -1.47
N LEU A 200 -6.26 11.45 -2.74
CA LEU A 200 -6.64 12.33 -3.84
C LEU A 200 -8.15 12.34 -4.10
N ILE A 201 -8.82 11.17 -4.14
CA ILE A 201 -10.28 11.19 -4.34
C ILE A 201 -11.01 11.90 -3.21
N LYS A 202 -10.49 11.79 -1.98
CA LYS A 202 -11.06 12.49 -0.83
C LYS A 202 -10.84 14.01 -0.92
N GLU A 203 -9.68 14.42 -1.42
CA GLU A 203 -9.36 15.84 -1.63
C GLU A 203 -10.19 16.45 -2.77
N LEU A 204 -10.30 15.75 -3.90
CA LEU A 204 -10.97 16.24 -5.10
C LEU A 204 -12.50 16.12 -5.04
N TYR A 205 -13.01 15.04 -4.44
CA TYR A 205 -14.43 14.65 -4.50
C TYR A 205 -15.03 14.36 -3.12
N GLY A 206 -14.40 14.81 -2.03
CA GLY A 206 -14.82 14.48 -0.66
C GLY A 206 -16.25 14.92 -0.30
N ASN A 207 -16.83 15.87 -1.01
CA ASN A 207 -18.24 16.27 -0.87
C ASN A 207 -19.23 15.26 -1.44
N GLN A 208 -18.80 14.43 -2.39
CA GLN A 208 -19.60 13.38 -3.04
C GLN A 208 -19.31 12.00 -2.44
N ILE A 209 -18.24 11.84 -1.66
CA ILE A 209 -17.84 10.56 -1.08
C ILE A 209 -18.37 10.46 0.36
N ARG A 210 -19.14 9.40 0.61
CA ARG A 210 -19.63 9.03 1.94
C ARG A 210 -19.02 7.71 2.39
N GLU A 211 -18.96 7.49 3.70
CA GLU A 211 -18.61 6.19 4.29
C GLU A 211 -17.26 5.60 3.79
N LEU A 212 -16.28 6.46 3.45
CA LEU A 212 -14.96 6.01 2.97
C LEU A 212 -14.21 5.23 4.05
N TYR A 213 -13.88 4.00 3.71
CA TYR A 213 -13.16 3.03 4.51
C TYR A 213 -11.98 2.47 3.71
N HIS A 214 -10.87 2.20 4.39
CA HIS A 214 -9.75 1.46 3.83
C HIS A 214 -9.04 0.64 4.90
N SER A 215 -8.40 -0.47 4.51
CA SER A 215 -7.48 -1.22 5.37
C SER A 215 -6.13 -0.50 5.51
N LEU A 216 -5.31 -0.90 6.50
CA LEU A 216 -3.97 -0.32 6.70
C LEU A 216 -3.07 -0.44 5.45
N PRO A 217 -3.00 -1.59 4.74
CA PRO A 217 -2.21 -1.70 3.52
C PRO A 217 -2.92 -1.13 2.27
N TYR A 218 -4.10 -0.54 2.44
CA TYR A 218 -4.99 -0.10 1.34
C TYR A 218 -5.38 -1.22 0.36
N HIS A 219 -5.28 -2.50 0.78
CA HIS A 219 -5.68 -3.65 -0.05
C HIS A 219 -7.20 -3.89 -0.07
N MET A 220 -7.95 -3.15 0.73
CA MET A 220 -9.41 -3.12 0.75
C MET A 220 -9.81 -1.66 0.89
N VAL A 221 -10.58 -1.15 -0.06
CA VAL A 221 -11.13 0.21 -0.03
C VAL A 221 -12.61 0.11 -0.33
N GLU A 222 -13.45 0.73 0.50
CA GLU A 222 -14.90 0.75 0.34
C GLU A 222 -15.40 2.17 0.54
N PHE A 223 -16.29 2.65 -0.32
CA PHE A 223 -16.91 3.96 -0.17
C PHE A 223 -18.26 4.01 -0.86
N ALA A 224 -19.08 4.99 -0.46
CA ALA A 224 -20.33 5.30 -1.11
C ALA A 224 -20.21 6.60 -1.91
N ILE A 225 -20.85 6.66 -3.07
CA ILE A 225 -21.01 7.89 -3.86
C ILE A 225 -22.40 8.44 -3.54
N ASP A 226 -22.43 9.73 -3.20
CA ASP A 226 -23.63 10.48 -2.89
C ASP A 226 -24.25 11.02 -4.17
N ASP A 227 -25.34 10.38 -4.60
CA ASP A 227 -26.22 10.87 -5.66
C ASP A 227 -27.63 11.02 -5.09
N CYS A 228 -28.33 12.09 -5.47
CA CYS A 228 -29.60 12.52 -4.87
C CYS A 228 -30.73 11.49 -5.07
N ASP A 229 -30.58 10.55 -6.01
CA ASP A 229 -31.61 9.56 -6.36
C ASP A 229 -31.21 8.10 -6.10
N CYS A 230 -29.92 7.82 -5.88
CA CYS A 230 -29.37 6.47 -5.74
C CYS A 230 -28.21 6.40 -4.73
N LYS A 231 -28.11 5.28 -4.00
CA LYS A 231 -26.92 4.97 -3.20
C LYS A 231 -26.01 4.07 -4.02
N VAL A 232 -24.80 4.53 -4.34
CA VAL A 232 -23.79 3.70 -5.03
C VAL A 232 -22.73 3.29 -4.03
N MET A 233 -22.43 2.00 -3.92
CA MET A 233 -21.36 1.44 -3.09
C MET A 233 -20.26 0.86 -3.97
N VAL A 234 -19.04 1.30 -3.75
CA VAL A 234 -17.82 0.83 -4.41
C VAL A 234 -17.01 0.00 -3.43
N SER A 235 -16.56 -1.18 -3.84
CA SER A 235 -15.68 -2.06 -3.08
C SER A 235 -14.52 -2.53 -3.96
N LEU A 236 -13.31 -2.17 -3.55
CA LEU A 236 -12.05 -2.51 -4.20
C LEU A 236 -11.26 -3.49 -3.34
N ARG A 237 -10.71 -4.53 -3.96
CA ARG A 237 -9.81 -5.51 -3.32
C ARG A 237 -8.56 -5.67 -4.17
N TYR A 238 -7.41 -5.54 -3.52
CA TYR A 238 -6.09 -5.70 -4.11
C TYR A 238 -5.52 -7.02 -3.59
N GLY A 239 -5.75 -8.09 -4.37
CA GLY A 239 -5.25 -9.42 -4.04
C GLY A 239 -3.74 -9.55 -4.30
N ASP A 240 -3.22 -8.76 -5.22
CA ASP A 240 -1.78 -8.57 -5.43
C ASP A 240 -1.36 -7.26 -4.74
N LEU A 241 -0.47 -7.35 -3.75
CA LEU A 241 0.01 -6.19 -3.01
C LEU A 241 1.10 -5.41 -3.76
N LEU A 242 1.63 -5.96 -4.84
CA LEU A 242 2.59 -5.29 -5.73
C LEU A 242 1.89 -4.41 -6.79
N GLY A 243 0.57 -4.57 -6.95
CA GLY A 243 -0.21 -3.81 -7.95
C GLY A 243 -0.89 -2.57 -7.37
N GLU A 244 -0.86 -1.47 -8.11
CA GLU A 244 -1.60 -0.24 -7.77
C GLU A 244 -3.09 -0.29 -8.15
N LEU A 245 -3.49 -1.25 -8.99
CA LEU A 245 -4.87 -1.45 -9.45
C LEU A 245 -5.55 -2.62 -8.74
N PRO A 246 -6.87 -2.54 -8.48
CA PRO A 246 -7.60 -3.59 -7.77
C PRO A 246 -7.78 -4.84 -8.62
N THR A 247 -7.57 -6.01 -8.00
CA THR A 247 -7.80 -7.31 -8.67
C THR A 247 -9.27 -7.74 -8.63
N LYS A 248 -10.04 -7.24 -7.67
CA LYS A 248 -11.50 -7.43 -7.64
C LYS A 248 -12.18 -6.10 -7.36
N VAL A 249 -13.17 -5.80 -8.18
CA VAL A 249 -13.99 -4.59 -8.10
C VAL A 249 -15.45 -5.01 -8.06
N ARG A 250 -16.22 -4.36 -7.19
CA ARG A 250 -17.68 -4.48 -7.12
C ARG A 250 -18.29 -3.10 -6.96
N VAL A 251 -19.16 -2.72 -7.90
CA VAL A 251 -19.92 -1.47 -7.83
C VAL A 251 -21.40 -1.79 -7.87
N LEU A 252 -22.10 -1.44 -6.79
CA LEU A 252 -23.53 -1.68 -6.64
C LEU A 252 -24.30 -0.37 -6.50
N VAL A 253 -25.46 -0.30 -7.15
CA VAL A 253 -26.39 0.82 -7.05
C VAL A 253 -27.74 0.38 -6.48
N TRP A 254 -28.24 1.13 -5.50
CA TRP A 254 -29.58 1.01 -4.95
C TRP A 254 -30.42 2.24 -5.28
N PRO A 255 -31.60 2.08 -5.91
CA PRO A 255 -32.53 3.19 -6.08
C PRO A 255 -33.13 3.57 -4.72
N MET A 256 -32.88 4.79 -4.26
CA MET A 256 -33.30 5.27 -2.93
C MET A 256 -34.70 5.89 -2.97
N HIS A 257 -35.10 6.40 -4.12
CA HIS A 257 -36.44 6.88 -4.39
C HIS A 257 -37.03 6.09 -5.56
N GLN A 258 -38.24 5.54 -5.39
CA GLN A 258 -39.04 5.16 -6.55
C GLN A 258 -39.07 6.38 -7.46
N LEU A 259 -38.50 6.28 -8.66
CA LEU A 259 -38.63 7.28 -9.72
C LEU A 259 -40.10 7.68 -9.82
N LYS A 260 -40.50 8.75 -9.12
CA LYS A 260 -41.88 9.26 -9.14
C LYS A 260 -42.05 10.05 -10.43
N ARG A 261 -42.05 9.34 -11.57
CA ARG A 261 -42.65 9.85 -12.81
C ARG A 261 -44.07 9.33 -12.90
N GLN A 262 -44.98 10.24 -12.54
CA GLN A 262 -46.38 10.36 -12.95
C GLN A 262 -46.95 9.22 -13.83
N CYS A 263 -47.55 8.21 -13.19
CA CYS A 263 -48.70 7.52 -13.76
C CYS A 263 -49.87 7.73 -12.80
N THR A 264 -50.78 8.63 -13.19
CA THR A 264 -52.10 8.78 -12.59
C THR A 264 -52.94 7.54 -12.93
N SER A 265 -52.89 6.51 -12.08
CA SER A 265 -53.93 5.49 -12.00
C SER A 265 -54.11 5.05 -10.55
N PRO A 266 -55.27 5.29 -9.93
CA PRO A 266 -55.54 4.83 -8.59
C PRO A 266 -56.10 3.42 -8.68
N ARG A 267 -55.27 2.39 -8.47
CA ARG A 267 -55.65 1.01 -8.04
C ARG A 267 -54.44 0.07 -8.11
N LEU A 268 -53.69 -0.07 -7.03
CA LEU A 268 -53.32 -1.35 -6.39
C LEU A 268 -52.34 -1.08 -5.24
N GLY A 269 -52.47 -1.89 -4.19
CA GLY A 269 -51.91 -1.63 -2.87
C GLY A 269 -50.38 -1.62 -2.79
N LYS A 270 -49.93 -0.96 -1.72
CA LYS A 270 -48.60 -1.05 -1.09
C LYS A 270 -47.98 -2.45 -1.24
N LEU A 271 -47.07 -2.60 -2.19
CA LEU A 271 -46.08 -3.67 -2.19
C LEU A 271 -44.73 -2.96 -2.07
N GLY A 272 -44.12 -3.05 -0.89
CA GLY A 272 -42.76 -2.57 -0.66
C GLY A 272 -41.80 -3.42 -1.47
N SER A 273 -41.59 -3.08 -2.73
CA SER A 273 -40.59 -3.71 -3.58
C SER A 273 -39.21 -3.39 -3.00
N GLN A 274 -38.56 -4.39 -2.39
CA GLN A 274 -37.15 -4.29 -2.02
C GLN A 274 -36.36 -3.97 -3.29
N ALA A 275 -35.70 -2.82 -3.29
CA ALA A 275 -34.88 -2.39 -4.40
C ALA A 275 -33.69 -3.36 -4.56
N ILE A 276 -33.78 -4.28 -5.53
CA ILE A 276 -32.69 -5.20 -5.85
C ILE A 276 -31.52 -4.36 -6.38
N PRO A 277 -30.33 -4.41 -5.74
CA PRO A 277 -29.19 -3.66 -6.23
C PRO A 277 -28.81 -4.10 -7.64
N ALA A 278 -28.54 -3.14 -8.50
CA ALA A 278 -27.95 -3.40 -9.81
C ALA A 278 -26.42 -3.26 -9.72
N ARG A 279 -25.71 -3.99 -10.57
CA ARG A 279 -24.26 -3.90 -10.72
C ARG A 279 -23.94 -2.92 -11.83
N LEU A 280 -23.02 -1.98 -11.59
CA LEU A 280 -22.56 -1.03 -12.60
C LEU A 280 -21.30 -1.59 -13.26
N SER A 281 -21.45 -2.36 -14.34
CA SER A 281 -20.30 -3.01 -15.01
C SER A 281 -19.29 -2.02 -15.57
N PHE A 282 -19.76 -0.94 -16.21
CA PHE A 282 -18.87 0.09 -16.77
C PHE A 282 -17.95 0.69 -15.69
N ALA A 283 -18.50 0.98 -14.51
CA ALA A 283 -17.76 1.52 -13.38
C ALA A 283 -16.71 0.53 -12.87
N GLU A 284 -17.06 -0.75 -12.84
CA GLU A 284 -16.09 -1.78 -12.46
C GLU A 284 -14.96 -1.95 -13.48
N ASP A 285 -15.25 -1.79 -14.77
CA ASP A 285 -14.25 -1.86 -15.83
C ASP A 285 -13.29 -0.67 -15.75
N ALA A 286 -13.80 0.55 -15.58
CA ALA A 286 -12.98 1.75 -15.37
C ALA A 286 -12.01 1.58 -14.18
N LEU A 287 -12.52 1.10 -13.03
CA LEU A 287 -11.73 0.85 -11.83
C LEU A 287 -10.69 -0.29 -11.96
N ARG A 288 -10.79 -1.15 -12.98
CA ARG A 288 -9.80 -2.20 -13.25
C ARG A 288 -8.64 -1.71 -14.11
N VAL A 289 -8.83 -0.64 -14.88
CA VAL A 289 -7.85 -0.19 -15.90
C VAL A 289 -7.28 1.20 -15.62
N HIS A 290 -7.96 2.02 -14.82
CA HIS A 290 -7.56 3.38 -14.51
C HIS A 290 -7.24 3.55 -13.03
N SER A 291 -6.43 4.56 -12.69
CA SER A 291 -6.20 4.94 -11.29
C SER A 291 -7.52 5.35 -10.64
N LEU A 292 -7.62 5.23 -9.31
CA LEU A 292 -8.86 5.52 -8.59
C LEU A 292 -9.41 6.94 -8.85
N PRO A 293 -8.60 8.01 -8.92
CA PRO A 293 -9.10 9.34 -9.27
C PRO A 293 -9.65 9.44 -10.69
N GLU A 294 -8.96 8.85 -11.66
CA GLU A 294 -9.38 8.87 -13.08
C GLU A 294 -10.67 8.06 -13.27
N ALA A 295 -10.71 6.85 -12.72
CA ALA A 295 -11.89 6.00 -12.75
C ALA A 295 -13.08 6.68 -12.06
N TYR A 296 -12.87 7.37 -10.94
CA TYR A 296 -13.93 8.11 -10.25
C TYR A 296 -14.51 9.23 -11.15
N ALA A 297 -13.64 10.00 -11.82
CA ALA A 297 -14.07 11.06 -12.72
C ALA A 297 -14.93 10.51 -13.87
N GLU A 298 -14.51 9.40 -14.48
CA GLU A 298 -15.28 8.71 -15.52
C GLU A 298 -16.63 8.18 -15.00
N ILE A 299 -16.63 7.58 -13.80
CA ILE A 299 -17.83 7.04 -13.18
C ILE A 299 -18.88 8.12 -13.00
N VAL A 300 -18.53 9.25 -12.38
CA VAL A 300 -19.49 10.32 -12.07
C VAL A 300 -20.06 10.95 -13.35
N VAL A 301 -19.29 11.01 -14.43
CA VAL A 301 -19.76 11.56 -15.72
C VAL A 301 -20.81 10.64 -16.38
N ASN A 302 -20.58 9.32 -16.35
CA ASN A 302 -21.43 8.37 -17.08
C ASN A 302 -22.57 7.80 -16.21
N MET A 303 -22.45 7.86 -14.88
CA MET A 303 -23.38 7.25 -13.94
C MET A 303 -24.85 7.65 -14.14
N PRO A 304 -25.23 8.93 -14.34
CA PRO A 304 -26.63 9.29 -14.47
C PRO A 304 -27.32 8.59 -15.66
N GLN A 305 -26.65 8.52 -16.81
CA GLN A 305 -27.19 7.89 -18.03
C GLN A 305 -27.33 6.38 -17.87
N GLU A 306 -26.35 5.73 -17.24
CA GLU A 306 -26.36 4.29 -16.99
C GLU A 306 -27.44 3.89 -15.98
N ILE A 307 -27.63 4.67 -14.92
CA ILE A 307 -28.70 4.47 -13.93
C ILE A 307 -30.07 4.58 -14.60
N GLU A 308 -30.30 5.61 -15.42
CA GLU A 308 -31.55 5.76 -16.17
C GLU A 308 -31.84 4.52 -17.04
N GLN A 309 -30.86 4.05 -17.81
CA GLN A 309 -31.03 2.87 -18.67
C GLN A 309 -31.34 1.59 -17.87
N LEU A 310 -30.62 1.36 -16.76
CA LEU A 310 -30.79 0.16 -15.93
C LEU A 310 -32.16 0.06 -15.27
N PHE A 311 -32.71 1.19 -14.82
CA PHE A 311 -34.00 1.20 -14.11
C PHE A 311 -35.20 1.45 -15.05
N LEU A 312 -35.02 2.11 -16.20
CA LEU A 312 -36.08 2.22 -17.22
C LEU A 312 -36.36 0.87 -17.89
N GLN A 313 -35.33 0.08 -18.21
CA GLN A 313 -35.48 -1.24 -18.86
C GLN A 313 -36.12 -2.31 -17.96
N ARG A 314 -36.16 -2.09 -16.63
CA ARG A 314 -36.76 -3.02 -15.66
C ARG A 314 -38.24 -2.76 -15.38
N SER A 315 -38.87 -1.81 -16.06
CA SER A 315 -40.32 -1.55 -15.95
C SER A 315 -41.06 -2.54 -16.88
N PRO A 316 -41.77 -3.56 -16.37
CA PRO A 316 -42.58 -4.41 -17.24
C PRO A 316 -43.78 -3.63 -17.76
N SER A 317 -44.02 -3.75 -19.07
CA SER A 317 -45.26 -3.36 -19.75
C SER A 317 -46.48 -4.08 -19.19
#